data_AF-A0A5K0VET3-F1
#
_entry.id   AF-A0A5K0VET3-F1
#
_cell.length_a   1.000
_cell.length_b   1.000
_cell.length_c   1.000
_cell.angle_alpha   90.00
_cell.angle_beta   90.00
_cell.angle_gamma   90.00
#
_symmetry.space_group_name_H-M   'P 1'
#
loop_
_entity.id
_entity.type
_entity.pdbx_description
1 polymer ?
#
loop_
_entity_poly.entity_id
_entity_poly.type
_entity_poly.pdbx_seq_one_letter_code
_entity_poly.pdbx_strand_id
1 'polypeptide(L)' 'KHVVFGKLLQGMDVLKKIENVATVQGRPSMPVEIVNCGEFSEDAQGAVATDP' A
#
# COMPACT_ATOMS: atom_id res chain seq x y z
N LYS A 1 -18.22 -4.87 10.25
CA LYS A 1 -17.15 -5.30 11.20
C LYS A 1 -16.17 -6.16 10.42
N HIS A 2 -14.88 -5.81 10.39
CA HIS A 2 -13.86 -6.46 9.57
C HIS A 2 -12.63 -6.79 10.42
N VAL A 3 -11.95 -7.91 10.13
CA VAL A 3 -10.71 -8.31 10.83
C VAL A 3 -9.52 -7.58 10.20
N VAL A 4 -8.70 -6.94 11.04
CA VAL A 4 -7.47 -6.25 10.62
C VAL A 4 -6.30 -7.24 10.68
N PHE A 5 -5.55 -7.38 9.59
CA PHE A 5 -4.49 -8.39 9.44
C PHE A 5 -3.10 -7.81 9.11
N GLY A 6 -2.95 -6.48 9.02
CA GLY A 6 -1.68 -5.85 8.70
C GLY A 6 -1.75 -4.33 8.64
N LYS A 7 -0.60 -3.69 8.42
CA LYS A 7 -0.47 -2.25 8.23
C LYS A 7 0.57 -1.94 7.15
N LEU A 8 0.41 -0.80 6.49
CA LEU A 8 1.40 -0.32 5.51
C LEU A 8 2.66 0.15 6.25
N LEU A 9 3.83 -0.37 5.87
CA LEU A 9 5.12 0.05 6.44
C LEU A 9 5.82 1.13 5.59
N GLN A 10 5.65 1.10 4.27
CA GLN A 10 6.30 2.01 3.32
C GLN A 10 5.36 2.35 2.15
N GLY A 11 5.64 3.42 1.41
CA GLY A 11 4.87 3.80 0.21
C GLY A 11 3.58 4.58 0.49
N MET A 12 3.53 5.34 1.58
CA MET A 12 2.36 6.18 1.93
C MET A 12 2.07 7.24 0.86
N ASP A 13 3.07 7.73 0.13
CA ASP A 13 2.90 8.66 -0.99
C ASP A 13 2.21 7.99 -2.18
N VAL A 14 2.52 6.72 -2.46
CA VAL A 14 1.86 5.91 -3.50
C VAL A 14 0.39 5.69 -3.12
N LEU A 15 0.12 5.34 -1.85
CA LEU A 15 -1.25 5.22 -1.37
C LEU A 15 -2.05 6.52 -1.54
N LYS A 16 -1.46 7.67 -1.19
CA LYS A 16 -2.08 8.99 -1.41
C LYS A 16 -2.32 9.30 -2.88
N LYS A 17 -1.39 8.92 -3.77
CA LYS A 17 -1.59 9.09 -5.23
C LYS A 17 -2.78 8.28 -5.72
N ILE A 18 -2.95 7.04 -5.23
CA ILE A 18 -4.09 6.17 -5.55
C ILE A 18 -5.40 6.76 -5.00
N GLU A 19 -5.39 7.22 -3.74
CA GLU A 19 -6.56 7.85 -3.09
C GLU A 19 -7.04 9.10 -3.84
N ASN A 20 -6.11 9.89 -4.38
CA ASN A 20 -6.41 11.11 -5.12
C ASN A 20 -6.89 10.87 -6.57
N VAL A 21 -6.93 9.62 -7.04
CA VAL A 21 -7.49 9.32 -8.37
C VAL A 21 -8.99 9.59 -8.36
N ALA A 22 -9.47 10.39 -9.30
CA ALA A 22 -10.89 10.69 -9.42
C ALA A 22 -11.70 9.39 -9.58
N THR A 23 -12.83 9.27 -8.89
CA THR A 23 -13.68 8.09 -8.95
C THR A 23 -15.06 8.42 -9.54
N VAL A 24 -15.59 7.49 -10.32
CA VAL A 24 -16.96 7.52 -10.83
C VAL A 24 -17.66 6.28 -10.28
N GLN A 25 -18.70 6.49 -9.46
CA GLN A 25 -19.45 5.39 -8.82
C GLN A 25 -18.56 4.40 -8.03
N GLY A 26 -17.53 4.91 -7.34
CA GLY A 26 -16.59 4.09 -6.57
C GLY A 26 -15.57 3.32 -7.41
N ARG A 27 -15.51 3.56 -8.73
CA ARG A 27 -14.47 3.02 -9.61
C ARG A 27 -13.48 4.12 -10.02
N PRO A 28 -12.16 3.85 -10.01
CA PRO A 28 -11.16 4.80 -10.51
C PRO A 28 -11.44 5.20 -11.97
N SER A 29 -11.23 6.47 -12.30
CA SER A 29 -11.37 7.00 -13.67
C SER A 29 -10.26 6.55 -14.61
N MET A 30 -9.14 6.06 -14.06
CA MET A 30 -8.01 5.51 -14.79
C MET A 30 -7.58 4.18 -14.15
N PRO A 31 -6.94 3.27 -14.90
CA PRO A 31 -6.44 2.02 -14.36
C PRO A 31 -5.49 2.21 -13.18
N VAL A 32 -5.74 1.49 -12.09
CA VAL A 32 -4.85 1.36 -10.92
C VAL A 32 -4.64 -0.13 -10.69
N GLU A 33 -3.48 -0.63 -11.08
CA GLU A 33 -3.20 -2.07 -11.14
C GLU A 33 -1.98 -2.46 -10.29
N ILE A 34 -2.01 -3.66 -9.73
CA ILE A 34 -0.85 -4.27 -9.07
C ILE A 34 -0.01 -4.93 -10.16
N VAL A 35 0.97 -4.20 -10.68
CA VAL A 35 1.83 -4.67 -11.77
C VAL A 35 2.91 -5.65 -11.31
N ASN A 36 3.22 -5.68 -10.01
CA ASN A 36 4.20 -6.58 -9.40
C ASN A 36 3.87 -6.78 -7.91
N CYS A 37 4.03 -8.02 -7.40
CA CYS A 37 3.81 -8.38 -6.01
C CYS A 37 4.71 -9.57 -5.59
N GLY A 38 4.89 -9.76 -4.28
CA GLY A 38 5.70 -10.83 -3.74
C GLY A 38 5.87 -10.71 -2.23
N GLU A 39 6.78 -11.53 -1.70
CA GLU A 39 7.12 -11.59 -0.28
C GLU A 39 8.57 -11.14 -0.08
N PHE A 40 8.85 -10.45 1.02
CA PHE A 40 10.23 -10.12 1.39
C PHE A 40 10.85 -11.33 2.08
N SER A 41 11.90 -11.92 1.49
CA SER A 41 12.75 -12.89 2.18
C SER A 41 13.58 -12.16 3.23
N GLU A 42 13.61 -12.67 4.47
CA GLU A 42 14.27 -12.03 5.62
C GLU A 42 15.79 -11.82 5.47
N ASP A 43 16.40 -12.35 4.40
CA ASP A 43 17.84 -12.26 4.13
C ASP A 43 18.30 -10.93 3.48
N ALA A 44 17.38 -10.02 3.13
CA ALA A 44 17.69 -8.69 2.58
C ALA A 44 17.32 -7.57 3.58
N GLN A 45 18.30 -7.21 4.41
CA GLN A 45 18.27 -6.27 5.54
C GLN A 45 17.29 -5.08 5.53
N GLY A 46 16.90 -4.67 6.75
CA GLY A 46 17.04 -3.25 7.14
C GLY A 46 15.99 -2.74 8.14
N ALA A 47 16.44 -2.47 9.37
CA ALA A 47 15.65 -1.95 10.49
C ALA A 47 14.77 -0.73 10.13
N VAL A 48 13.49 -0.77 10.49
CA VAL A 48 12.66 0.44 10.60
C VAL A 48 12.45 0.71 12.08
N ALA A 49 12.95 1.88 12.51
CA ALA A 49 12.87 2.37 13.88
C ALA A 49 11.42 2.37 14.39
N THR A 50 11.21 1.75 15.55
CA THR A 50 10.01 1.90 16.36
C THR A 50 10.08 3.23 17.08
N ASP A 51 9.27 4.20 16.66
CA ASP A 51 8.94 5.38 17.48
C ASP A 51 8.05 4.93 18.67
N PRO A 52 8.21 5.49 19.88
CA PRO A 52 7.56 5.04 21.10
C PRO A 52 6.04 5.30 21.16
#